data_AF-A0AAF0IXT9-F1
#
_entry.id   AF-A0AAF0IXT9-F1
#
_cell.length_a   1.000
_cell.length_b   1.000
_cell.length_c   1.000
_cell.angle_alpha   90.00
_cell.angle_beta   90.00
_cell.angle_gamma   90.00
#
_symmetry.space_group_name_H-M   'P 1'
#
loop_
_entity.id
_entity.type
_entity.pdbx_description
1 polymer ?
#
loop_
_entity_poly.entity_id
_entity_poly.type
_entity_poly.pdbx_seq_one_letter_code
_entity_poly.pdbx_strand_id
1 'polypeptide(L)'
;MDAGPSSPGASVAYVPAPIREPEGLAPFHLNGTQDMLTLFGLMPLYDSAVRPYLRPELGADATEADKAAAQAKRTPMPKTFMHYVEGLPGKVRPPKRSGSARHAPPKELENMLMKPEYTYTQIVPFDQDTLASAFTVSPSSEPIPGVDLSLLEADEHESPAVKKNKLGQADRPDAPKKRVVLISRKKRL
;
A
#
# COMPACT_ATOMS: atom_id res chain seq x y z
N MET A 1 -47.61 -35.01 -28.96
CA MET A 1 -46.56 -35.87 -28.36
C MET A 1 -45.34 -35.66 -29.22
N ASP A 2 -44.19 -35.18 -28.76
CA ASP A 2 -43.67 -35.14 -27.40
C ASP A 2 -42.62 -34.02 -27.33
N ALA A 3 -42.71 -33.16 -26.33
CA ALA A 3 -41.74 -32.09 -26.07
C ALA A 3 -40.74 -32.66 -25.06
N GLY A 4 -39.59 -33.14 -25.54
CA GLY A 4 -38.51 -33.59 -24.67
C GLY A 4 -37.83 -32.39 -23.98
N PRO A 5 -37.71 -32.37 -22.64
CA PRO A 5 -37.00 -31.30 -21.96
C PRO A 5 -35.50 -31.42 -22.23
N SER A 6 -34.93 -30.41 -22.91
CA SER A 6 -33.50 -30.20 -22.98
C SER A 6 -32.97 -29.90 -21.58
N SER A 7 -32.24 -30.87 -21.03
CA SER A 7 -31.60 -30.79 -19.71
C SER A 7 -30.76 -29.50 -19.59
N PRO A 8 -30.95 -28.68 -18.53
CA PRO A 8 -30.10 -27.52 -18.30
C PRO A 8 -28.68 -27.99 -17.96
N GLY A 9 -27.71 -27.38 -18.63
CA GLY A 9 -26.29 -27.71 -18.55
C GLY A 9 -25.82 -27.93 -17.12
N ALA A 10 -25.25 -29.12 -16.89
CA ALA A 10 -24.63 -29.48 -15.63
C ALA A 10 -23.58 -28.41 -15.27
N SER A 11 -23.78 -27.76 -14.13
CA SER A 11 -22.76 -26.91 -13.52
C SER A 11 -21.52 -27.77 -13.25
N VAL A 12 -20.44 -27.48 -13.95
CA VAL A 12 -19.14 -28.12 -13.70
C VAL A 12 -18.69 -27.66 -12.32
N ALA A 13 -18.91 -28.50 -11.31
CA ALA A 13 -18.38 -28.28 -9.98
C ALA A 13 -16.86 -28.16 -10.07
N TYR A 14 -16.30 -27.09 -9.52
CA TYR A 14 -14.86 -26.93 -9.44
C TYR A 14 -14.29 -28.00 -8.51
N VAL A 15 -13.69 -29.03 -9.10
CA VAL A 15 -12.90 -30.03 -8.36
C VAL A 15 -11.45 -29.58 -8.43
N PRO A 16 -10.79 -29.30 -7.28
CA PRO A 16 -9.37 -28.99 -7.27
C PRO A 16 -8.61 -30.14 -7.93
N ALA A 17 -7.79 -29.81 -8.93
CA ALA A 17 -6.92 -30.81 -9.55
C ALA A 17 -6.01 -31.42 -8.46
N PRO A 18 -5.92 -32.76 -8.35
CA PRO A 18 -5.02 -33.37 -7.39
C PRO A 18 -3.58 -32.97 -7.75
N ILE A 19 -2.89 -32.36 -6.80
CA ILE A 19 -1.47 -32.01 -6.93
C ILE A 19 -0.71 -33.34 -6.98
N ARG A 20 -0.33 -33.77 -8.18
CA ARG A 20 0.56 -34.91 -8.38
C ARG A 20 1.99 -34.42 -8.27
N GLU A 21 2.77 -35.09 -7.44
CA GLU A 21 4.21 -34.86 -7.41
C GLU A 21 4.79 -35.24 -8.79
N PRO A 22 5.57 -34.36 -9.42
CA PRO A 22 6.16 -34.64 -10.73
C PRO A 22 7.10 -35.86 -10.63
N GLU A 23 6.85 -36.88 -11.45
CA GLU A 23 7.68 -38.09 -11.49
C GLU A 23 9.11 -37.72 -11.89
N GLY A 24 10.09 -38.04 -11.03
CA GLY A 24 11.51 -37.83 -11.29
C GLY A 24 12.13 -36.57 -10.66
N LEU A 25 11.39 -35.79 -9.88
CA LEU A 25 12.01 -34.73 -9.08
C LEU A 25 12.72 -35.33 -7.87
N ALA A 26 14.04 -35.26 -7.84
CA ALA A 26 14.80 -35.63 -6.65
C ALA A 26 14.41 -34.69 -5.49
N PRO A 27 14.25 -35.20 -4.25
CA PRO A 27 14.00 -34.35 -3.09
C PRO A 27 15.08 -33.28 -2.96
N PHE A 28 14.74 -32.03 -3.27
CA PHE A 28 15.67 -30.92 -3.16
C PHE A 28 15.53 -30.32 -1.76
N HIS A 29 16.56 -30.48 -0.94
CA HIS A 29 16.60 -29.88 0.38
C HIS A 29 17.18 -28.46 0.29
N LEU A 30 16.35 -27.47 0.63
CA LEU A 30 16.79 -26.09 0.77
C LEU A 30 17.72 -25.97 1.99
N ASN A 31 18.85 -25.30 1.80
CA ASN A 31 19.81 -25.01 2.86
C ASN A 31 20.10 -23.50 2.88
N GLY A 32 20.23 -22.91 4.07
CA GLY A 32 20.56 -21.48 4.22
C GLY A 32 21.93 -21.06 3.68
N THR A 33 22.80 -22.00 3.32
CA THR A 33 24.10 -21.74 2.66
C THR A 33 23.99 -21.61 1.13
N GLN A 34 22.86 -22.01 0.55
CA GLN A 34 22.65 -21.91 -0.89
C GLN A 34 22.24 -20.48 -1.26
N ASP A 35 22.66 -20.02 -2.43
CA ASP A 35 22.20 -18.74 -2.99
C ASP A 35 20.75 -18.87 -3.48
N MET A 36 19.81 -18.51 -2.60
CA MET A 36 18.38 -18.52 -2.89
C MET A 36 17.97 -17.49 -3.95
N LEU A 37 18.69 -16.38 -4.08
CA LEU A 37 18.35 -15.36 -5.06
C LEU A 37 18.61 -15.88 -6.48
N THR A 38 19.71 -16.59 -6.67
CA THR A 38 20.01 -17.23 -7.96
C THR A 38 19.16 -18.48 -8.17
N LEU A 39 18.99 -19.33 -7.15
CA LEU A 39 18.22 -20.58 -7.25
C LEU A 39 16.76 -20.34 -7.69
N PHE A 40 16.11 -19.32 -7.14
CA PHE A 40 14.74 -18.95 -7.48
C PHE A 40 14.64 -17.91 -8.60
N GLY A 41 15.76 -17.53 -9.23
CA GLY A 41 15.77 -16.54 -10.31
C GLY A 41 15.30 -15.15 -9.88
N LEU A 42 15.50 -14.79 -8.61
CA LEU A 42 15.10 -13.50 -8.03
C LEU A 42 16.14 -12.39 -8.26
N MET A 43 17.30 -12.70 -8.87
CA MET A 43 18.33 -11.69 -9.11
C MET A 43 17.86 -10.47 -9.92
N PRO A 44 17.09 -10.61 -11.02
CA PRO A 44 16.55 -9.45 -11.74
C PRO A 44 15.62 -8.58 -10.87
N LEU A 45 14.86 -9.20 -9.95
CA LEU A 45 13.99 -8.50 -9.03
C LEU A 45 14.79 -7.77 -7.95
N TYR A 46 15.83 -8.41 -7.41
CA TYR A 46 16.75 -7.79 -6.46
C TYR A 46 17.45 -6.56 -7.06
N ASP A 47 17.91 -6.67 -8.31
CA ASP A 47 18.63 -5.61 -9.00
C ASP A 47 17.77 -4.37 -9.28
N SER A 48 16.46 -4.55 -9.47
CA SER A 48 15.54 -3.44 -9.73
C SER A 48 14.86 -2.90 -8.47
N ALA A 49 14.48 -3.76 -7.52
CA ALA A 49 13.67 -3.38 -6.37
C ALA A 49 14.46 -3.13 -5.08
N VAL A 50 15.69 -3.65 -4.96
CA VAL A 50 16.48 -3.56 -3.73
C VAL A 50 17.79 -2.82 -3.95
N ARG A 51 18.61 -3.26 -4.91
CA ARG A 51 19.95 -2.73 -5.17
C ARG A 51 20.00 -1.19 -5.31
N PRO A 52 19.04 -0.51 -5.98
CA PRO A 52 19.07 0.95 -6.11
C PRO A 52 18.91 1.71 -4.78
N TYR A 53 18.35 1.07 -3.76
CA TYR A 53 18.06 1.67 -2.45
C TYR A 53 19.09 1.30 -1.38
N LEU A 54 20.02 0.40 -1.69
CA LEU A 54 21.12 0.03 -0.78
C LEU A 54 22.10 1.20 -0.63
N ARG A 55 22.82 1.20 0.48
CA ARG A 55 23.94 2.13 0.63
C ARG A 55 25.05 1.69 -0.31
N PRO A 56 25.67 2.60 -1.07
CA PRO A 56 26.87 2.27 -1.83
C PRO A 56 27.90 1.66 -0.88
N GLU A 57 28.43 0.48 -1.23
CA GLU A 57 29.55 -0.10 -0.51
C GLU A 57 30.78 0.77 -0.77
N LEU A 58 31.24 1.46 0.27
CA LEU A 58 32.47 2.21 0.24
C LEU A 58 33.58 1.34 0.81
N GLY A 59 34.76 1.37 0.19
CA GLY A 59 35.94 0.69 0.71
C GLY A 59 36.29 1.13 2.13
N ALA A 60 37.04 0.30 2.85
CA ALA A 60 37.42 0.55 4.25
C ALA A 60 38.13 1.90 4.45
N ASP A 61 38.81 2.42 3.43
CA ASP A 61 39.57 3.67 3.44
C ASP A 61 38.73 4.91 3.08
N ALA A 62 37.42 4.77 2.87
CA ALA A 62 36.58 5.90 2.48
C ALA A 62 36.46 6.96 3.59
N THR A 63 36.73 8.20 3.21
CA THR A 63 36.67 9.35 4.12
C THR A 63 35.22 9.62 4.55
N GLU A 64 35.02 10.36 5.64
CA GLU A 64 33.67 10.79 6.05
C GLU A 64 32.98 11.63 4.96
N ALA A 65 33.75 12.39 4.18
CA ALA A 65 33.23 13.15 3.04
C ALA A 65 32.68 12.24 1.93
N ASP A 66 33.37 11.13 1.63
CA ASP A 66 32.93 10.14 0.64
C ASP A 66 31.67 9.40 1.10
N LYS A 67 31.59 9.06 2.38
CA LYS A 67 30.39 8.47 3.00
C LYS A 67 29.20 9.44 2.94
N ALA A 68 29.43 10.72 3.24
CA ALA A 68 28.40 11.74 3.15
C ALA A 68 27.93 11.98 1.70
N ALA A 69 28.84 12.00 0.74
CA ALA A 69 28.53 12.14 -0.68
C ALA A 69 27.76 10.93 -1.24
N ALA A 70 28.15 9.72 -0.86
CA ALA A 70 27.43 8.49 -1.22
C ALA A 70 26.02 8.44 -0.59
N GLN A 71 25.88 8.93 0.64
CA GLN A 71 24.58 9.02 1.30
C GLN A 71 23.68 10.09 0.66
N ALA A 72 24.26 11.21 0.18
CA ALA A 72 23.54 12.27 -0.53
C ALA A 72 23.03 11.81 -1.91
N LYS A 73 23.78 10.94 -2.60
CA LYS A 73 23.40 10.36 -3.90
C LYS A 73 22.37 9.23 -3.79
N ARG A 74 22.03 8.78 -2.58
CA ARG A 74 21.12 7.64 -2.39
C ARG A 74 19.68 8.05 -2.69
N THR A 75 19.06 7.40 -3.67
CA THR A 75 17.62 7.49 -3.91
C THR A 75 16.88 6.82 -2.74
N PRO A 76 16.04 7.54 -1.98
CA PRO A 76 15.21 6.92 -0.95
C PRO A 76 14.07 6.14 -1.61
N MET A 77 13.75 4.98 -1.06
CA MET A 77 12.57 4.22 -1.48
C MET A 77 11.29 5.04 -1.21
N PRO A 78 10.39 5.20 -2.20
CA PRO A 78 9.10 5.83 -1.99
C PRO A 78 8.32 5.10 -0.89
N LYS A 79 7.78 5.85 0.08
CA LYS A 79 7.01 5.28 1.20
C LYS A 79 5.57 4.97 0.85
N THR A 80 5.11 5.48 -0.29
CA THR A 80 3.72 5.40 -0.74
C THR A 80 3.70 5.05 -2.22
N PHE A 81 2.56 4.56 -2.69
CA PHE A 81 2.31 4.23 -4.09
C PHE A 81 2.22 5.45 -5.02
N MET A 82 2.50 6.66 -4.52
CA MET A 82 2.27 7.92 -5.25
C MET A 82 2.99 7.98 -6.60
N HIS A 83 4.20 7.42 -6.66
CA HIS A 83 4.97 7.32 -7.89
C HIS A 83 4.25 6.55 -9.03
N TYR A 84 3.25 5.73 -8.72
CA TYR A 84 2.42 5.06 -9.73
C TYR A 84 1.26 5.92 -10.24
N VAL A 85 0.88 6.98 -9.53
CA VAL A 85 -0.27 7.84 -9.87
C VAL A 85 0.13 9.25 -10.29
N GLU A 86 1.43 9.56 -10.39
CA GLU A 86 1.94 10.87 -10.82
C GLU A 86 1.49 11.27 -12.23
N GLY A 87 1.19 10.30 -13.10
CA GLY A 87 0.69 10.55 -14.45
C GLY A 87 -0.83 10.70 -14.56
N LEU A 88 -1.58 10.54 -13.46
CA LEU A 88 -3.04 10.64 -13.48
C LEU A 88 -3.50 12.10 -13.30
N PRO A 89 -4.49 12.58 -14.07
CA PRO A 89 -5.03 13.91 -13.91
C PRO A 89 -5.87 14.04 -12.62
N GLY A 90 -5.89 15.25 -12.04
CA GLY A 90 -6.66 15.59 -10.83
C GLY A 90 -5.93 15.36 -9.50
N LYS A 91 -6.62 15.61 -8.38
CA LYS A 91 -6.10 15.34 -7.03
C LYS A 91 -6.36 13.88 -6.67
N VAL A 92 -5.37 13.02 -6.89
CA VAL A 92 -5.45 11.57 -6.59
C VAL A 92 -4.93 11.27 -5.18
N ARG A 93 -4.24 12.23 -4.55
CA ARG A 93 -3.77 12.07 -3.18
C ARG A 93 -4.95 11.93 -2.22
N PRO A 94 -4.98 10.86 -1.40
CA PRO A 94 -5.90 10.77 -0.29
C PRO A 94 -5.74 12.03 0.58
N PRO A 95 -6.85 12.70 0.96
CA PRO A 95 -6.77 13.86 1.81
C PRO A 95 -5.98 13.53 3.06
N LYS A 96 -5.08 14.43 3.49
CA LYS A 96 -4.30 14.30 4.73
C LYS A 96 -5.26 14.31 5.92
N ARG A 97 -5.89 13.17 6.21
CA ARG A 97 -6.87 13.03 7.28
C ARG A 97 -6.23 13.44 8.61
N SER A 98 -6.88 14.30 9.36
CA SER A 98 -6.49 14.64 10.73
C SER A 98 -7.04 13.56 11.69
N GLY A 99 -6.21 13.00 12.56
CA GLY A 99 -6.64 12.04 13.61
C GLY A 99 -6.45 10.55 13.32
N SER A 100 -7.01 9.70 14.19
CA SER A 100 -6.84 8.23 14.22
C SER A 100 -7.30 7.49 12.96
N ALA A 101 -8.05 8.14 12.07
CA ALA A 101 -8.50 7.61 10.78
C ALA A 101 -7.43 7.66 9.67
N ARG A 102 -6.20 8.10 9.98
CA ARG A 102 -5.06 8.18 9.05
C ARG A 102 -4.58 6.83 8.48
N HIS A 103 -4.93 5.72 9.11
CA HIS A 103 -4.30 4.42 8.84
C HIS A 103 -5.27 3.27 8.57
N ALA A 104 -6.58 3.52 8.54
CA ALA A 104 -7.52 2.50 8.15
C ALA A 104 -7.63 2.52 6.61
N PRO A 105 -7.04 1.56 5.88
CA PRO A 105 -7.34 1.43 4.46
C PRO A 105 -8.84 1.18 4.28
N PRO A 106 -9.44 1.64 3.18
CA PRO A 106 -10.81 1.25 2.86
C PRO A 106 -10.87 -0.27 2.79
N LYS A 107 -11.65 -0.88 3.68
CA LYS A 107 -11.80 -2.34 3.77
C LYS A 107 -12.76 -2.88 2.72
N GLU A 108 -13.27 -2.06 1.80
CA GLU A 108 -14.27 -2.47 0.81
C GLU A 108 -13.75 -3.57 -0.10
N LEU A 109 -12.54 -3.44 -0.63
CA LEU A 109 -11.92 -4.49 -1.45
C LEU A 109 -11.62 -5.75 -0.63
N GLU A 110 -11.15 -5.60 0.60
CA GLU A 110 -10.94 -6.72 1.53
C GLU A 110 -12.27 -7.43 1.82
N ASN A 111 -13.33 -6.67 2.08
CA ASN A 111 -14.66 -7.21 2.35
C ASN A 111 -15.25 -7.89 1.12
N MET A 112 -15.08 -7.31 -0.08
CA MET A 112 -15.53 -7.92 -1.33
C MET A 112 -14.82 -9.25 -1.58
N LEU A 113 -13.53 -9.35 -1.25
CA LEU A 113 -12.76 -10.58 -1.37
C LEU A 113 -13.12 -11.61 -0.28
N MET A 114 -13.30 -11.17 0.96
CA MET A 114 -13.52 -12.05 2.13
C MET A 114 -14.99 -12.43 2.33
N LYS A 115 -15.91 -11.64 1.78
CA LYS A 115 -17.36 -11.86 1.79
C LYS A 115 -17.88 -11.63 0.37
N PRO A 116 -17.51 -12.52 -0.58
CA PRO A 116 -18.03 -12.41 -1.93
C PRO A 116 -19.56 -12.54 -1.91
N GLU A 117 -20.23 -11.81 -2.77
CA GLU A 117 -21.66 -12.03 -2.99
C GLU A 117 -21.84 -13.44 -3.55
N TYR A 118 -22.52 -14.30 -2.77
CA TYR A 118 -22.79 -15.68 -3.18
C TYR A 118 -23.92 -15.78 -4.22
N THR A 119 -24.65 -14.68 -4.43
CA THR A 119 -25.64 -14.56 -5.50
C THR A 119 -24.91 -14.16 -6.77
N TYR A 120 -24.79 -15.10 -7.71
CA TYR A 120 -24.21 -14.83 -9.03
C TYR A 120 -25.11 -13.86 -9.82
N THR A 121 -24.82 -12.58 -9.74
CA THR A 121 -25.41 -11.56 -10.60
C THR A 121 -24.60 -11.52 -11.89
N GLN A 122 -25.19 -11.99 -12.99
CA GLN A 122 -24.55 -11.85 -14.29
C GLN A 122 -24.36 -10.36 -14.59
N ILE A 123 -23.11 -9.96 -14.89
CA ILE A 123 -22.82 -8.61 -15.37
C ILE A 123 -23.42 -8.51 -16.78
N VAL A 124 -24.65 -8.05 -16.86
CA VAL A 124 -25.34 -7.75 -18.11
C VAL A 124 -24.96 -6.37 -18.61
N PRO A 125 -24.92 -6.13 -19.93
CA PRO A 125 -24.79 -4.79 -20.47
C PRO A 125 -25.89 -3.89 -19.89
N PHE A 126 -25.51 -2.69 -19.47
CA PHE A 126 -26.48 -1.72 -18.98
C PHE A 126 -27.39 -1.28 -20.14
N ASP A 127 -28.66 -1.04 -19.81
CA ASP A 127 -29.60 -0.45 -20.76
C ASP A 127 -29.24 1.02 -21.03
N GLN A 128 -28.97 1.32 -22.30
CA GLN A 128 -28.48 2.63 -22.71
C GLN A 128 -29.54 3.72 -22.54
N ASP A 129 -30.82 3.42 -22.79
CA ASP A 129 -31.91 4.39 -22.67
C ASP A 129 -32.15 4.76 -21.21
N THR A 130 -32.13 3.75 -20.32
CA THR A 130 -32.18 3.95 -18.88
C THR A 130 -31.01 4.79 -18.38
N LEU A 131 -29.78 4.51 -18.83
CA LEU A 131 -28.60 5.30 -18.47
C LEU A 131 -28.69 6.74 -18.97
N ALA A 132 -29.10 6.94 -20.24
CA ALA A 132 -29.24 8.28 -20.80
C ALA A 132 -30.28 9.11 -20.03
N SER A 133 -31.43 8.51 -19.71
CA SER A 133 -32.46 9.18 -18.91
C SER A 133 -32.00 9.47 -17.48
N ALA A 134 -31.25 8.58 -16.84
CA ALA A 134 -30.83 8.72 -15.44
C ALA A 134 -29.67 9.72 -15.26
N PHE A 135 -28.76 9.81 -16.25
CA PHE A 135 -27.56 10.65 -16.18
C PHE A 135 -27.69 12.00 -16.93
N THR A 136 -28.86 12.31 -17.49
CA THR A 136 -29.13 13.65 -18.05
C THR A 136 -29.38 14.64 -16.92
N VAL A 137 -28.48 15.61 -16.75
CA VAL A 137 -28.56 16.65 -15.71
C VAL A 137 -28.83 18.01 -16.37
N SER A 138 -29.74 18.80 -15.80
CA SER A 138 -29.97 20.18 -16.23
C SER A 138 -28.76 21.05 -15.83
N PRO A 139 -28.21 21.87 -16.74
CA PRO A 139 -27.08 22.75 -16.40
C PRO A 139 -27.51 23.74 -15.32
N SER A 140 -26.83 23.74 -14.18
CA SER A 140 -27.00 24.75 -13.13
C SER A 140 -25.90 25.81 -13.22
N SER A 141 -26.26 27.08 -13.05
CA SER A 141 -25.28 28.17 -12.95
C SER A 141 -24.65 28.26 -11.56
N GLU A 142 -25.31 27.70 -10.55
CA GLU A 142 -24.83 27.69 -9.17
C GLU A 142 -23.96 26.45 -8.90
N PRO A 143 -22.94 26.59 -8.02
CA PRO A 143 -22.14 25.46 -7.58
C PRO A 143 -23.00 24.38 -6.94
N ILE A 144 -22.78 23.13 -7.32
CA ILE A 144 -23.51 21.99 -6.75
C ILE A 144 -23.10 21.84 -5.27
N PRO A 145 -24.04 21.90 -4.32
CA PRO A 145 -23.72 21.77 -2.89
C PRO A 145 -22.99 20.46 -2.58
N GLY A 146 -21.87 20.54 -1.87
CA GLY A 146 -21.09 19.38 -1.45
C GLY A 146 -20.15 18.81 -2.53
N VAL A 147 -20.13 19.37 -3.74
CA VAL A 147 -19.14 19.00 -4.77
C VAL A 147 -17.89 19.85 -4.60
N ASP A 148 -16.78 19.19 -4.27
CA ASP A 148 -15.47 19.83 -4.20
C ASP A 148 -14.80 19.84 -5.57
N LEU A 149 -14.90 20.98 -6.27
CA LEU A 149 -14.27 21.18 -7.58
C LEU A 149 -12.74 21.20 -7.51
N SER A 150 -12.16 21.39 -6.33
CA SER A 150 -10.71 21.38 -6.17
C SER A 150 -10.10 20.00 -6.48
N LEU A 151 -10.89 18.93 -6.46
CA LEU A 151 -10.45 17.58 -6.84
C LEU A 151 -10.06 17.46 -8.32
N LEU A 152 -10.54 18.37 -9.16
CA LEU A 152 -10.23 18.39 -10.60
C LEU A 152 -8.91 19.10 -10.91
N GLU A 153 -8.40 19.88 -9.96
CA GLU A 153 -7.10 20.56 -10.11
C GLU A 153 -5.96 19.55 -9.95
N ALA A 154 -4.79 19.84 -10.53
CA ALA A 154 -3.62 19.00 -10.30
C ALA A 154 -3.17 19.08 -8.84
N ASP A 155 -2.63 17.97 -8.30
CA ASP A 155 -1.98 17.98 -7.00
C ASP A 155 -0.74 18.90 -7.03
N GLU A 156 -0.63 19.84 -6.08
CA GLU A 156 0.61 20.60 -5.90
C GLU A 156 1.78 19.63 -5.61
N HIS A 157 2.90 19.79 -6.30
CA HIS A 157 4.12 19.04 -5.96
C HIS A 157 4.53 19.39 -4.51
N GLU A 158 4.40 18.43 -3.60
CA GLU A 158 4.84 18.61 -2.22
C GLU A 158 6.37 18.67 -2.23
N SER A 159 6.92 19.89 -2.17
CA SER A 159 8.34 20.09 -1.91
C SER A 159 8.69 19.38 -0.60
N PRO A 160 9.81 18.62 -0.54
CA PRO A 160 10.14 17.83 0.62
C PRO A 160 10.13 18.71 1.87
N ALA A 161 9.35 18.32 2.88
CA ALA A 161 9.22 19.06 4.12
C ALA A 161 10.61 19.37 4.68
N VAL A 162 11.01 20.64 4.63
CA VAL A 162 12.24 21.13 5.24
C VAL A 162 12.10 20.86 6.72
N LYS A 163 12.82 19.85 7.22
CA LYS A 163 12.95 19.62 8.66
C LYS A 163 13.53 20.89 9.25
N LYS A 164 12.71 21.67 9.96
CA LYS A 164 13.21 22.73 10.84
C LYS A 164 14.08 22.02 11.88
N ASN A 165 15.39 22.04 11.67
CA ASN A 165 16.35 21.70 12.70
C ASN A 165 16.01 22.60 13.88
N LYS A 166 15.61 21.98 15.00
CA LYS A 166 15.44 22.68 16.27
C LYS A 166 16.81 23.22 16.64
N LEU A 167 17.04 24.50 16.31
CA LEU A 167 18.21 25.25 16.72
C LEU A 167 18.39 25.04 18.22
N GLY A 168 19.61 24.64 18.61
CA GLY A 168 19.94 24.21 19.96
C GLY A 168 19.39 25.16 21.01
N GLN A 169 18.58 24.62 21.92
CA GLN A 169 18.19 25.34 23.12
C GLN A 169 19.44 25.42 24.00
N ALA A 170 20.13 26.56 23.94
CA ALA A 170 21.25 26.86 24.79
C ALA A 170 20.81 26.79 26.26
N ASP A 171 21.64 26.09 27.03
CA ASP A 171 21.92 26.21 28.46
C ASP A 171 20.79 26.74 29.36
N ARG A 172 20.14 25.83 30.09
CA ARG A 172 19.28 26.17 31.23
C ARG A 172 19.80 25.41 32.44
N PRO A 173 20.22 26.09 33.52
CA PRO A 173 20.90 25.44 34.63
C PRO A 173 19.98 24.47 35.38
N ASP A 174 20.61 23.37 35.75
CA ASP A 174 20.09 22.15 36.37
C ASP A 174 19.13 22.45 37.55
N ALA A 175 17.91 21.92 37.47
CA ALA A 175 16.93 22.00 38.56
C ALA A 175 16.69 20.58 39.10
N PRO A 176 16.83 20.36 40.42
CA PRO A 176 16.97 19.03 40.99
C PRO A 176 15.68 18.20 40.89
N LYS A 177 15.81 17.01 40.29
CA LYS A 177 14.74 16.00 40.19
C LYS A 177 14.33 15.56 41.59
N LYS A 178 13.15 16.00 42.06
CA LYS A 178 12.50 15.44 43.26
C LYS A 178 12.11 13.99 42.98
N ARG A 179 12.89 13.07 43.54
CA ARG A 179 12.61 11.63 43.56
C ARG A 179 11.42 11.38 44.48
N VAL A 180 10.21 11.29 43.91
CA VAL A 180 9.02 10.86 44.65
C VAL A 180 9.14 9.35 44.88
N VAL A 181 9.54 8.97 46.08
CA VAL A 181 9.50 7.58 46.56
C VAL A 181 8.07 7.30 47.02
N LEU A 182 7.32 6.52 46.24
CA LEU A 182 6.04 5.97 46.68
C LEU A 182 6.32 4.87 47.71
N ILE A 183 6.20 5.21 48.99
CA ILE A 183 6.22 4.24 50.08
C ILE A 183 4.82 3.59 50.14
N SER A 184 4.73 2.32 49.73
CA SER A 184 3.52 1.52 49.90
C SER A 184 3.30 1.22 51.39
N ARG A 185 2.30 1.83 52.03
CA ARG A 185 1.82 1.39 53.36
C ARG A 185 0.95 0.14 53.18
N LYS A 186 1.54 -1.02 53.45
CA LYS A 186 0.83 -2.30 53.64
C LYS A 186 0.11 -2.26 54.98
N LYS A 187 -1.22 -2.13 54.95
CA LYS A 187 -2.08 -2.24 56.15
C LYS A 187 -2.19 -3.72 56.53
N ARG A 188 -1.87 -4.05 57.77
CA ARG A 188 -2.12 -5.33 58.42
C ARG A 188 -3.10 -5.09 59.57
N LEU A 189 -3.97 -6.08 59.75
CA LEU A 189 -5.12 -6.18 60.66
C LEU A 189 -6.36 -5.36 60.27
#